data_AF-B6ZHP1-F1
#
_entry.id   AF-B6ZHP1-F1
#
_cell.length_a   1.000
_cell.length_b   1.000
_cell.length_c   1.000
_cell.angle_alpha   90.00
_cell.angle_beta   90.00
_cell.angle_gamma   90.00
#
_symmetry.space_group_name_H-M   'P 1'
#
loop_
_entity.id
_entity.type
_entity.pdbx_description
1 polymer ?
#
loop_
_entity_poly.entity_id
_entity_poly.type
_entity_poly.pdbx_seq_one_letter_code
_entity_poly.pdbx_strand_id
1 'polypeptide(L)' 'MSKYSFELKMTIIHEYLKGKGGYPYLAKKYGIKSMGQVRYWVKSYQEFGKEGLLRKRQNQSYSGQFKMDR' A
#
# COMPACT_ATOMS: atom_id res chain seq x y z
N MET A 1 11.08 4.74 5.00
CA MET A 1 9.78 5.30 4.56
C MET A 1 9.24 4.48 3.40
N SER A 2 7.99 4.04 3.43
CA SER A 2 7.37 3.45 2.23
C SER A 2 7.26 4.52 1.15
N LYS A 3 7.90 4.32 0.00
CA LYS A 3 7.89 5.25 -1.14
C LYS A 3 6.49 5.56 -1.68
N TYR A 4 5.50 4.74 -1.35
CA TYR A 4 4.12 4.85 -1.82
C TYR A 4 3.16 4.97 -0.64
N SER A 5 2.36 6.03 -0.63
CA SER A 5 1.31 6.30 0.36
C SER A 5 0.17 5.27 0.28
N PHE A 6 -0.55 5.07 1.39
CA PHE A 6 -1.71 4.18 1.44
C PHE A 6 -2.77 4.56 0.41
N GLU A 7 -3.06 5.86 0.27
CA GLU A 7 -4.04 6.38 -0.69
C GLU A 7 -3.69 5.98 -2.12
N LEU A 8 -2.41 6.13 -2.52
CA LEU A 8 -1.94 5.72 -3.85
C LEU A 8 -2.19 4.22 -4.11
N LYS A 9 -1.88 3.36 -3.13
CA LYS A 9 -2.14 1.92 -3.25
C LYS A 9 -3.63 1.63 -3.42
N MET A 10 -4.48 2.34 -2.68
CA MET A 10 -5.92 2.22 -2.77
C MET A 10 -6.45 2.64 -4.14
N THR A 11 -5.97 3.77 -4.68
CA THR A 11 -6.35 4.21 -6.03
C THR A 11 -6.01 3.14 -7.06
N ILE A 12 -4.81 2.56 -6.98
CA ILE A 12 -4.36 1.51 -7.91
C ILE A 12 -5.25 0.27 -7.84
N ILE A 13 -5.57 -0.22 -6.64
CA ILE A 13 -6.44 -1.38 -6.45
C ILE A 13 -7.85 -1.09 -6.94
N HIS A 14 -8.38 0.09 -6.66
CA HIS A 14 -9.72 0.46 -7.08
C HIS A 14 -9.84 0.57 -8.61
N GLU A 15 -8.80 1.07 -9.29
CA GLU A 15 -8.73 1.07 -10.76
C GLU A 15 -8.62 -0.36 -11.32
N TYR A 16 -7.87 -1.24 -10.65
CA TYR A 16 -7.80 -2.66 -11.00
C TYR A 16 -9.18 -3.33 -10.89
N LEU A 17 -9.90 -3.11 -9.78
CA LEU A 17 -11.24 -3.66 -9.55
C LEU A 17 -12.28 -3.10 -10.54
N LYS A 18 -12.10 -1.86 -11.00
CA LYS A 18 -12.89 -1.25 -12.08
C LYS A 18 -12.57 -1.82 -13.47
N GLY A 19 -11.61 -2.73 -13.59
CA GLY A 19 -11.22 -3.33 -14.88
C GLY A 19 -10.47 -2.36 -15.81
N LYS A 20 -9.91 -1.26 -15.29
CA LYS A 20 -9.23 -0.24 -16.11
C LYS A 20 -7.87 -0.68 -16.66
N GLY A 21 -7.40 -1.88 -16.29
CA GLY A 21 -6.20 -2.49 -16.83
C GLY A 21 -5.54 -3.49 -15.88
N GLY A 22 -4.57 -4.24 -16.39
CA GLY A 22 -3.79 -5.21 -15.62
C GLY A 22 -2.65 -4.60 -14.79
N TYR A 23 -1.96 -5.45 -14.02
CA TYR A 23 -0.80 -5.06 -13.21
C TYR A 23 0.28 -4.21 -13.92
N PRO A 24 0.76 -4.57 -15.13
CA PRO A 24 1.79 -3.78 -15.81
C PRO A 24 1.28 -2.39 -16.26
N TYR A 25 0.01 -2.30 -16.66
CA TYR A 25 -0.61 -1.03 -17.04
C TYR A 25 -0.69 -0.07 -15.85
N LEU A 26 -1.20 -0.56 -14.72
CA LEU A 26 -1.31 0.24 -13.49
C LEU A 26 0.08 0.61 -12.95
N ALA A 27 1.04 -0.31 -13.01
CA ALA A 27 2.41 0.00 -12.60
C ALA A 27 3.01 1.13 -13.43
N LYS A 28 2.85 1.11 -14.76
CA LYS A 28 3.32 2.18 -15.65
C LYS A 28 2.59 3.50 -15.41
N LYS A 29 1.25 3.46 -15.29
CA LYS A 29 0.39 4.64 -15.07
C LYS A 29 0.76 5.41 -13.80
N TYR A 30 1.07 4.69 -12.72
CA TYR A 30 1.40 5.26 -11.41
C TYR A 30 2.90 5.31 -11.11
N GLY A 31 3.77 4.99 -12.08
CA GLY A 31 5.22 5.01 -11.90
C GLY A 31 5.75 3.98 -10.89
N ILE A 32 5.02 2.88 -10.68
CA ILE A 32 5.47 1.79 -9.80
C ILE A 32 6.57 1.01 -10.53
N LYS A 33 7.76 0.99 -9.91
CA LYS A 33 8.93 0.29 -10.46
C LYS A 33 8.71 -1.20 -10.75
N SER A 34 7.80 -1.87 -10.02
CA SER A 34 7.55 -3.29 -10.19
C SER A 34 6.06 -3.61 -10.22
N MET A 35 5.61 -4.30 -11.27
CA MET A 35 4.26 -4.87 -11.33
C MET A 35 4.00 -5.88 -10.21
N GLY A 36 5.05 -6.52 -9.67
CA GLY A 36 4.95 -7.41 -8.52
C GLY A 36 4.47 -6.70 -7.25
N GLN A 37 4.81 -5.41 -7.08
CA GLN A 37 4.27 -4.59 -5.97
C GLN A 37 2.76 -4.40 -6.10
N VAL A 38 2.28 -4.11 -7.32
CA VAL A 38 0.84 -3.96 -7.57
C VAL A 38 0.11 -5.28 -7.30
N ARG A 39 0.66 -6.41 -7.78
CA ARG A 39 0.10 -7.74 -7.49
C ARG A 39 0.04 -8.03 -6.00
N TYR A 40 1.10 -7.71 -5.25
CA TYR A 40 1.12 -7.88 -3.80
C TYR A 40 0.04 -7.05 -3.11
N TRP A 41 -0.14 -5.78 -3.48
CA TRP A 41 -1.19 -4.93 -2.92
C TRP A 41 -2.59 -5.46 -3.21
N VAL A 42 -2.87 -5.87 -4.45
CA VAL A 42 -4.14 -6.47 -4.81
C VAL A 42 -4.38 -7.76 -4.02
N LYS A 43 -3.38 -8.64 -3.91
CA LYS A 43 -3.48 -9.89 -3.15
C LYS A 43 -3.76 -9.61 -1.67
N SER A 44 -2.97 -8.74 -1.03
CA SER A 44 -3.19 -8.35 0.37
C SER A 44 -4.56 -7.71 0.60
N TYR A 45 -5.08 -6.98 -0.39
CA TYR A 45 -6.44 -6.42 -0.31
C TYR A 45 -7.52 -7.49 -0.47
N GLN A 46 -7.32 -8.50 -1.31
CA GLN A 46 -8.25 -9.62 -1.43
C GLN A 46 -8.25 -10.52 -0.19
N GLU A 47 -7.10 -10.74 0.43
CA GLU A 47 -6.97 -11.60 1.62
C GLU A 47 -7.39 -10.90 2.92
N PHE A 48 -7.06 -9.61 3.09
CA PHE A 48 -7.21 -8.88 4.37
C PHE A 48 -7.92 -7.53 4.22
N GLY A 49 -8.47 -7.21 3.05
CA GLY A 49 -9.11 -5.91 2.81
C GLY A 49 -8.15 -4.73 2.93
N LYS A 50 -8.66 -3.59 3.43
CA LYS A 50 -7.86 -2.36 3.62
C LYS A 50 -6.70 -2.58 4.60
N GLU A 51 -6.86 -3.46 5.58
CA GLU A 51 -5.87 -3.73 6.63
C GLU A 51 -4.62 -4.42 6.09
N GLY A 52 -4.77 -5.26 5.05
CA GLY A 52 -3.65 -5.90 4.35
C GLY A 52 -2.64 -4.90 3.76
N LEU A 53 -3.09 -3.68 3.44
CA LEU A 53 -2.25 -2.61 2.90
C LEU A 53 -1.61 -1.72 3.97
N LEU A 54 -2.16 -1.75 5.19
CA LEU A 54 -1.64 -1.04 6.36
C LEU A 54 -0.44 -1.77 6.99
N ARG A 55 -0.23 -3.04 6.64
CA ARG A 55 0.82 -3.88 7.23
C ARG A 55 2.23 -3.50 6.74
N LYS A 56 2.89 -2.66 7.55
CA LYS A 56 4.35 -2.56 7.83
C LYS A 56 4.74 -1.20 8.45
N ARG A 57 3.79 -0.35 8.84
CA ARG A 57 4.11 0.93 9.50
C ARG A 57 4.21 0.86 11.03
N GLN A 58 3.74 -0.23 11.66
CA GLN A 58 3.73 -0.32 13.13
C GLN A 58 5.07 -0.76 13.77
N ASN A 59 6.10 -1.14 13.00
CA ASN A 59 7.40 -1.53 13.59
C ASN A 59 8.48 -0.44 13.59
N GLN A 60 8.19 0.81 13.23
CA GLN A 60 9.14 1.93 13.41
C GLN A 60 8.49 3.25 13.85
N SER A 61 7.30 3.16 14.44
CA SER A 61 6.77 4.26 15.25
C SER A 61 6.13 3.66 16.49
N TYR A 62 6.93 2.91 17.26
CA TYR A 62 6.87 3.18 18.70
C TYR A 62 7.38 4.60 18.83
N SER A 63 6.41 5.51 18.82
CA SER A 63 6.53 6.89 19.23
C SER A 63 7.57 6.97 20.35
N GLY A 64 8.71 7.59 20.06
CA GLY A 64 9.63 8.13 21.06
C GLY A 64 8.96 9.28 21.82
N GLN A 65 7.84 8.96 22.46
CA GLN A 65 6.99 9.85 23.22
C GLN A 65 6.62 9.14 24.53
N PHE A 66 7.61 8.52 25.18
CA PHE A 66 7.54 8.41 26.63
C PHE A 66 7.89 9.80 27.16
N LYS A 67 6.86 10.65 27.32
CA LYS A 67 6.99 11.93 28.00
C LYS A 67 7.52 11.63 29.40
N MET A 68 8.55 12.39 29.78
CA MET A 68 8.92 12.67 31.16
C MET A 68 7.66 13.05 31.95
N ASP A 69 7.47 12.46 33.13
CA ASP A 69 7.22 13.15 34.40
C ASP A 69 7.14 12.13 35.55
N ARG A 70 8.22 12.02 36.33
CA ARG A 70 8.21 12.32 37.78
C ARG A 70 9.63 12.31 38.34
#